data_AF-A0A2N6BZW2-F1
#
_entry.id   AF-A0A2N6BZW2-F1
#
_cell.length_a   1.000
_cell.length_b   1.000
_cell.length_c   1.000
_cell.angle_alpha   90.00
_cell.angle_beta   90.00
_cell.angle_gamma   90.00
#
_symmetry.space_group_name_H-M   'P 1'
#
loop_
_entity.id
_entity.type
_entity.pdbx_description
1 polymer ?
#
loop_
_entity_poly.entity_id
_entity_poly.type
_entity_poly.pdbx_seq_one_letter_code
_entity_poly.pdbx_strand_id
1 'polypeptide(L)'
;MSAFSFGPLPYSSDKGKCFIDQQPQQEGENMKNRCPKSLLTAGFLMAGLSSASLAAAMPDSVDINLQESYPALAETAKDTKSAPAFSHGKHAEIFLKNNSSHAGTPYTDQFTCVACHAGVSDAGEIGTETARQKQITAVQAAGSVKNYMHGICLDCHRSMKKATATSGPTSCKACHSPR
;
A
#
# COMPACT_ATOMS: atom_id res chain seq x y z
N MET A 1 43.67 25.05 -4.19
CA MET A 1 42.87 24.13 -5.02
C MET A 1 43.05 22.75 -4.41
N SER A 2 42.12 22.33 -3.55
CA SER A 2 42.21 21.06 -2.83
C SER A 2 40.96 20.25 -3.15
N ALA A 3 41.14 19.12 -3.83
CA ALA A 3 40.08 18.20 -4.19
C ALA A 3 39.81 17.23 -3.03
N PHE A 4 38.58 17.22 -2.52
CA PHE A 4 38.09 16.18 -1.63
C PHE A 4 37.39 15.11 -2.46
N SER A 5 37.96 13.90 -2.49
CA SER A 5 37.30 12.70 -2.99
C SER A 5 36.51 12.05 -1.85
N PHE A 6 35.19 11.99 -1.99
CA PHE A 6 34.32 11.19 -1.13
C PHE A 6 34.17 9.78 -1.73
N GLY A 7 34.70 8.78 -1.02
CA GLY A 7 34.42 7.37 -1.30
C GLY A 7 33.05 6.96 -0.75
N PRO A 8 32.44 5.86 -1.26
CA PRO A 8 31.12 5.42 -0.83
C PRO A 8 31.14 4.79 0.57
N LEU A 9 30.12 5.13 1.37
CA LEU A 9 29.87 4.59 2.71
C LEU A 9 29.38 3.12 2.63
N PRO A 10 29.75 2.25 3.59
CA PRO A 10 29.23 0.89 3.65
C PRO A 10 27.79 0.86 4.16
N TYR A 11 26.98 0.04 3.48
CA TYR A 11 25.62 -0.33 3.86
C TYR A 11 25.66 -1.27 5.08
N SER A 12 25.15 -0.81 6.23
CA SER A 12 25.06 -1.60 7.46
C SER A 12 23.65 -2.19 7.60
N SER A 13 23.53 -3.52 7.54
CA SER A 13 22.33 -4.27 7.88
C SER A 13 22.30 -4.56 9.37
N ASP A 14 21.75 -3.65 10.18
CA ASP A 14 21.47 -3.92 11.59
C ASP A 14 19.97 -4.13 11.79
N LYS A 15 19.60 -5.36 12.15
CA LYS A 15 18.24 -5.74 12.57
C LYS A 15 18.03 -5.22 14.00
N GLY A 16 17.62 -3.96 14.09
CA GLY A 16 17.20 -3.30 15.32
C GLY A 16 15.97 -3.97 15.92
N LYS A 17 16.16 -4.56 17.08
CA LYS A 17 15.15 -5.05 18.03
C LYS A 17 14.20 -3.90 18.41
N CYS A 18 12.90 -4.11 18.27
CA CYS A 18 11.92 -3.27 18.97
C CYS A 18 11.92 -3.65 20.45
N PHE A 19 12.62 -2.85 21.26
CA PHE A 19 12.62 -2.90 22.72
C PHE A 19 12.53 -1.48 23.23
N ILE A 20 11.31 -1.01 23.50
CA ILE A 20 10.91 0.15 24.31
C ILE A 20 9.43 -0.12 24.63
N ASP A 21 8.87 0.07 25.81
CA ASP A 21 9.33 0.18 27.19
C ASP A 21 8.02 0.07 28.00
N GLN A 22 8.12 -0.37 29.24
CA GLN A 22 7.00 -0.48 30.16
C GLN A 22 6.56 0.91 30.58
N GLN A 23 5.26 1.14 30.74
CA GLN A 23 4.77 2.11 31.71
C GLN A 23 3.50 1.62 32.42
N PRO A 24 3.23 2.12 33.64
CA PRO A 24 2.88 1.29 34.77
C PRO A 24 1.40 1.32 35.15
N GLN A 25 1.10 0.49 36.14
CA GLN A 25 -0.15 0.32 36.85
C GLN A 25 -0.82 1.63 37.26
N GLN A 26 -2.16 1.64 37.19
CA GLN A 26 -2.97 2.29 38.21
C GLN A 26 -3.99 1.31 38.79
N GLU A 27 -4.00 1.34 40.12
CA GLU A 27 -4.90 0.73 41.08
C GLU A 27 -6.35 1.13 40.74
N GLY A 28 -7.35 0.26 40.79
CA GLY A 28 -7.81 -0.39 42.01
C GLY A 28 -8.98 0.42 42.58
N GLU A 29 -10.21 0.10 42.20
CA GLU A 29 -11.35 0.37 43.08
C GLU A 29 -12.51 -0.62 42.85
N ASN A 30 -13.07 -0.99 44.00
CA ASN A 30 -13.98 -2.07 44.29
C ASN A 30 -15.39 -1.49 44.36
N MET A 31 -16.30 -1.93 43.49
CA MET A 31 -17.73 -1.63 43.64
C MET A 31 -18.56 -2.90 43.51
N LYS A 32 -18.75 -3.54 44.66
CA LYS A 32 -19.86 -4.43 44.95
C LYS A 32 -21.19 -3.68 44.78
N ASN A 33 -22.13 -4.37 44.13
CA ASN A 33 -23.57 -4.33 44.41
C ASN A 33 -24.28 -2.97 44.38
N ARG A 34 -25.05 -2.74 43.32
CA ARG A 34 -26.47 -2.33 43.42
C ARG A 34 -27.17 -2.47 42.07
N CYS A 35 -28.05 -3.46 42.01
CA CYS A 35 -29.15 -3.52 41.06
C CYS A 35 -30.27 -2.60 41.56
N PRO A 36 -30.89 -1.82 40.67
CA PRO A 36 -32.34 -1.71 40.71
C PRO A 36 -32.95 -2.05 39.35
N LYS A 37 -33.95 -2.93 39.42
CA LYS A 37 -35.02 -3.07 38.44
C LYS A 37 -35.72 -1.71 38.28
N SER A 38 -35.99 -1.30 37.05
CA SER A 38 -37.36 -1.17 36.50
C SER A 38 -37.45 -0.09 35.40
N LEU A 39 -38.40 -0.34 34.49
CA LEU A 39 -39.07 0.58 33.54
C LEU A 39 -38.26 1.00 32.30
N LEU A 40 -38.52 0.36 31.15
CA LEU A 40 -39.55 0.72 30.14
C LEU A 40 -39.32 2.09 29.48
N THR A 41 -39.38 2.03 28.15
CA THR A 41 -39.79 3.05 27.16
C THR A 41 -38.69 3.68 26.30
N ALA A 42 -39.08 3.88 25.03
CA ALA A 42 -38.37 4.52 23.92
C ALA A 42 -37.28 3.69 23.24
N GLY A 43 -37.75 2.74 22.42
CA GLY A 43 -36.98 2.27 21.28
C GLY A 43 -36.65 3.44 20.37
N PHE A 44 -35.40 3.87 20.42
CA PHE A 44 -34.81 4.73 19.40
C PHE A 44 -34.14 3.80 18.39
N LEU A 45 -34.88 3.45 17.34
CA LEU A 45 -34.31 2.89 16.13
C LEU A 45 -33.44 3.99 15.51
N MET A 46 -32.18 4.07 15.96
CA MET A 46 -31.14 4.67 15.13
C MET A 46 -31.04 3.76 13.91
N ALA A 47 -31.70 4.18 12.83
CA ALA A 47 -31.39 3.71 11.50
C ALA A 47 -29.89 3.93 11.31
N GLY A 48 -29.12 2.86 11.51
CA GLY A 48 -27.72 2.84 11.17
C GLY A 48 -27.64 3.20 9.70
N LEU A 49 -27.14 4.41 9.41
CA LEU A 49 -26.66 4.72 8.08
C LEU A 49 -25.57 3.68 7.82
N SER A 50 -25.94 2.64 7.07
CA SER A 50 -25.02 1.67 6.51
C SER A 50 -23.84 2.46 5.93
N SER A 51 -22.64 2.22 6.46
CA SER A 51 -21.38 2.75 5.94
C SER A 51 -21.02 2.21 4.55
N ALA A 52 -22.02 1.85 3.74
CA ALA A 52 -21.90 1.38 2.37
C ALA A 52 -21.77 2.55 1.38
N SER A 53 -21.07 3.62 1.79
CA SER A 53 -20.84 4.80 0.97
C SER A 53 -19.33 5.01 0.84
N LEU A 54 -18.84 5.01 -0.40
CA LEU A 54 -17.47 5.32 -0.87
C LEU A 54 -16.38 4.22 -0.79
N ALA A 55 -16.72 2.95 -0.98
CA ALA A 55 -15.81 2.14 -1.79
C ALA A 55 -16.08 2.53 -3.26
N ALA A 56 -15.32 3.47 -3.80
CA ALA A 56 -15.29 3.67 -5.25
C ALA A 56 -15.12 2.29 -5.90
N ALA A 57 -16.02 1.93 -6.82
CA ALA A 57 -16.02 0.59 -7.39
C ALA A 57 -14.63 0.27 -7.94
N MET A 58 -13.96 -0.71 -7.32
CA MET A 58 -12.62 -1.10 -7.71
C MET A 58 -12.68 -1.69 -9.12
N PRO A 59 -12.02 -1.10 -10.12
CA PRO A 59 -12.07 -1.65 -11.46
C PRO A 59 -11.40 -3.03 -11.49
N ASP A 60 -11.98 -3.97 -12.24
CA ASP A 60 -11.38 -5.29 -12.43
C ASP A 60 -10.05 -5.22 -13.19
N SER A 61 -9.94 -4.26 -14.12
CA SER A 61 -8.79 -4.04 -14.98
C SER A 61 -8.53 -2.55 -15.19
N VAL A 62 -7.26 -2.16 -15.24
CA VAL A 62 -6.84 -0.80 -15.56
C VAL A 62 -5.65 -0.81 -16.52
N ASP A 63 -5.54 0.23 -17.34
CA ASP A 63 -4.31 0.50 -18.07
C ASP A 63 -3.39 1.33 -17.17
N ILE A 64 -2.22 0.77 -16.86
CA ILE A 64 -1.26 1.47 -16.02
C ILE A 64 -0.46 2.45 -16.89
N ASN A 65 -0.73 3.74 -16.69
CA ASN A 65 0.06 4.86 -17.19
C ASN A 65 0.08 6.00 -16.16
N LEU A 66 1.11 6.02 -15.29
CA LEU A 66 1.19 7.02 -14.22
C LEU A 66 1.46 8.43 -14.72
N GLN A 67 2.23 8.62 -15.80
CA GLN A 67 2.50 9.97 -16.31
C GLN A 67 1.25 10.60 -16.96
N GLU A 68 0.40 9.80 -17.57
CA GLU A 68 -0.90 10.25 -18.09
C GLU A 68 -1.88 10.57 -16.94
N SER A 69 -1.85 9.78 -15.87
CA SER A 69 -2.70 10.00 -14.70
C SER A 69 -2.24 11.18 -13.83
N TYR A 70 -0.96 11.53 -13.87
CA TYR A 70 -0.35 12.55 -13.02
C TYR A 70 0.58 13.46 -13.84
N PRO A 71 0.07 14.57 -14.40
CA PRO A 71 0.86 15.49 -15.21
C PRO A 71 2.10 16.05 -14.51
N ALA A 72 2.09 16.13 -13.17
CA ALA A 72 3.25 16.53 -12.36
C ALA A 72 4.45 15.58 -12.49
N LEU A 73 4.26 14.38 -13.03
CA LEU A 73 5.34 13.43 -13.33
C LEU A 73 5.96 13.64 -14.72
N ALA A 74 5.50 14.62 -15.50
CA ALA A 74 6.05 14.91 -16.84
C ALA A 74 7.53 15.29 -16.81
N GLU A 75 8.00 15.86 -15.70
CA GLU A 75 9.42 16.21 -15.48
C GLU A 75 10.31 14.98 -15.19
N THR A 76 9.70 13.81 -14.93
CA THR A 76 10.46 12.56 -14.79
C THR A 76 10.79 11.97 -16.16
N ALA A 77 11.80 11.10 -16.23
CA ALA A 77 12.14 10.41 -17.47
C ALA A 77 10.89 9.80 -18.12
N LYS A 78 10.66 10.14 -19.39
CA LYS A 78 9.46 9.76 -20.14
C LYS A 78 9.19 8.26 -20.03
N ASP A 79 7.99 7.93 -19.59
CA ASP A 79 7.47 6.58 -19.69
C ASP A 79 7.10 6.31 -21.15
N THR A 80 7.70 5.26 -21.70
CA THR A 80 7.54 4.89 -23.12
C THR A 80 6.72 3.62 -23.27
N LYS A 81 6.29 2.99 -22.16
CA LYS A 81 5.61 1.69 -22.18
C LYS A 81 4.53 1.62 -21.12
N SER A 82 3.27 1.60 -21.55
CA SER A 82 2.15 1.26 -20.68
C SER A 82 2.18 -0.23 -20.31
N ALA A 83 1.49 -0.59 -19.23
CA ALA A 83 1.12 -1.98 -18.94
C ALA A 83 -0.41 -2.08 -19.08
N PRO A 84 -0.92 -2.44 -20.27
CA PRO A 84 -2.36 -2.47 -20.52
C PRO A 84 -3.01 -3.67 -19.83
N ALA A 85 -4.30 -3.55 -19.56
CA ALA A 85 -5.15 -4.60 -18.98
C ALA A 85 -4.60 -5.23 -17.68
N PHE A 86 -4.03 -4.41 -16.80
CA PHE A 86 -3.60 -4.87 -15.48
C PHE A 86 -4.82 -5.29 -14.66
N SER A 87 -4.85 -6.56 -14.25
CA SER A 87 -5.94 -7.15 -13.44
C SER A 87 -5.97 -6.62 -11.99
N HIS A 88 -6.42 -5.38 -11.83
CA HIS A 88 -6.45 -4.66 -10.56
C HIS A 88 -7.23 -5.38 -9.45
N GLY A 89 -8.48 -5.77 -9.72
CA GLY A 89 -9.31 -6.50 -8.74
C GLY A 89 -8.65 -7.81 -8.28
N LYS A 90 -8.06 -8.58 -9.21
CA LYS A 90 -7.36 -9.82 -8.86
C LYS A 90 -6.12 -9.58 -8.00
N HIS A 91 -5.37 -8.51 -8.25
CA HIS A 91 -4.22 -8.18 -7.41
C HIS A 91 -4.68 -7.82 -5.98
N ALA A 92 -5.65 -6.93 -5.84
CA ALA A 92 -6.14 -6.51 -4.54
C ALA A 92 -6.75 -7.65 -3.72
N GLU A 93 -7.58 -8.50 -4.34
CA GLU A 93 -8.42 -9.47 -3.61
C GLU A 93 -7.84 -10.88 -3.53
N ILE A 94 -7.01 -11.27 -4.50
CA ILE A 94 -6.55 -12.65 -4.68
C ILE A 94 -5.02 -12.73 -4.54
N PHE A 95 -4.28 -11.99 -5.36
CA PHE A 95 -2.84 -12.23 -5.52
C PHE A 95 -1.99 -11.61 -4.42
N LEU A 96 -2.42 -10.52 -3.77
CA LEU A 96 -1.65 -9.91 -2.68
C LEU A 96 -1.85 -10.61 -1.33
N LYS A 97 -2.99 -11.30 -1.11
CA LYS A 97 -3.24 -11.97 0.17
C LYS A 97 -2.17 -13.04 0.46
N ASN A 98 -1.63 -13.02 1.66
CA ASN A 98 -0.57 -13.89 2.17
C ASN A 98 0.79 -13.72 1.45
N ASN A 99 0.96 -12.69 0.61
CA ASN A 99 2.18 -12.49 -0.17
C ASN A 99 2.98 -11.23 0.23
N SER A 100 2.65 -10.62 1.37
CA SER A 100 3.32 -9.39 1.84
C SER A 100 4.83 -9.56 2.05
N SER A 101 5.28 -10.76 2.42
CA SER A 101 6.70 -11.07 2.58
C SER A 101 7.52 -11.00 1.28
N HIS A 102 6.86 -10.99 0.12
CA HIS A 102 7.50 -10.90 -1.19
C HIS A 102 7.56 -9.49 -1.76
N ALA A 103 6.77 -8.55 -1.23
CA ALA A 103 6.64 -7.22 -1.78
C ALA A 103 7.77 -6.28 -1.33
N GLY A 104 8.18 -5.37 -2.22
CA GLY A 104 9.11 -4.30 -1.88
C GLY A 104 8.51 -3.26 -0.93
N THR A 105 7.20 -3.03 -1.03
CA THR A 105 6.43 -2.16 -0.13
C THR A 105 5.70 -3.02 0.90
N PRO A 106 5.96 -2.84 2.21
CA PRO A 106 5.25 -3.58 3.25
C PRO A 106 3.73 -3.28 3.24
N TYR A 107 2.93 -4.32 3.41
CA TYR A 107 1.48 -4.23 3.62
C TYR A 107 0.99 -5.35 4.53
N THR A 108 -0.28 -5.30 4.90
CA THR A 108 -0.95 -6.35 5.68
C THR A 108 -2.08 -6.96 4.86
N ASP A 109 -2.45 -8.20 5.15
CA ASP A 109 -3.56 -8.87 4.44
C ASP A 109 -4.92 -8.20 4.70
N GLN A 110 -5.03 -7.42 5.77
CA GLN A 110 -6.19 -6.59 6.08
C GLN A 110 -6.30 -5.37 5.16
N PHE A 111 -5.18 -4.90 4.60
CA PHE A 111 -5.17 -3.75 3.70
C PHE A 111 -4.03 -3.85 2.67
N THR A 112 -4.33 -4.49 1.54
CA THR A 112 -3.38 -4.75 0.45
C THR A 112 -3.16 -3.54 -0.46
N CYS A 113 -4.04 -2.53 -0.43
CA CYS A 113 -3.98 -1.38 -1.35
C CYS A 113 -2.66 -0.59 -1.24
N VAL A 114 -2.07 -0.52 -0.03
CA VAL A 114 -0.81 0.18 0.21
C VAL A 114 0.40 -0.46 -0.51
N ALA A 115 0.25 -1.69 -1.02
CA ALA A 115 1.28 -2.32 -1.86
C ALA A 115 1.59 -1.49 -3.12
N CYS A 116 0.59 -0.76 -3.64
CA CYS A 116 0.72 0.07 -4.85
C CYS A 116 0.40 1.55 -4.61
N HIS A 117 -0.59 1.85 -3.75
CA HIS A 117 -1.02 3.21 -3.44
C HIS A 117 -0.19 3.76 -2.28
N ALA A 118 0.89 4.47 -2.60
CA ALA A 118 1.86 4.88 -1.59
C ALA A 118 1.22 5.78 -0.51
N GLY A 119 1.40 5.39 0.76
CA GLY A 119 1.07 6.18 1.92
C GLY A 119 -0.43 6.33 2.22
N VAL A 120 -1.32 5.57 1.59
CA VAL A 120 -2.73 5.53 1.97
C VAL A 120 -2.96 4.61 3.18
N SER A 121 -3.87 4.98 4.08
CA SER A 121 -4.24 4.15 5.25
C SER A 121 -5.54 3.36 5.08
N ASP A 122 -6.39 3.77 4.15
CA ASP A 122 -7.66 3.12 3.84
C ASP A 122 -8.07 3.38 2.38
N ALA A 123 -9.12 2.68 1.95
CA ALA A 123 -9.59 2.76 0.56
C ALA A 123 -10.24 4.11 0.23
N GLY A 124 -10.80 4.83 1.20
CA GLY A 124 -11.44 6.13 1.02
C GLY A 124 -10.45 7.25 0.74
N GLU A 125 -9.19 7.11 1.14
CA GLU A 125 -8.12 8.06 0.77
C GLU A 125 -7.73 7.96 -0.71
N ILE A 126 -7.98 6.83 -1.36
CA ILE A 126 -7.54 6.60 -2.75
C ILE A 126 -8.30 7.57 -3.68
N GLY A 127 -7.56 8.27 -4.53
CA GLY A 127 -8.11 9.26 -5.45
C GLY A 127 -8.20 10.68 -4.88
N THR A 128 -7.95 10.86 -3.58
CA THR A 128 -7.81 12.20 -2.98
C THR A 128 -6.53 12.89 -3.46
N GLU A 129 -6.50 14.22 -3.37
CA GLU A 129 -5.30 15.01 -3.70
C GLU A 129 -4.12 14.63 -2.78
N THR A 130 -4.38 14.37 -1.51
CA THR A 130 -3.35 13.92 -0.56
C THR A 130 -2.72 12.60 -0.99
N ALA A 131 -3.53 11.60 -1.36
CA ALA A 131 -3.03 10.31 -1.85
C ALA A 131 -2.26 10.47 -3.16
N ARG A 132 -2.74 11.32 -4.07
CA ARG A 132 -2.05 11.68 -5.31
C ARG A 132 -0.67 12.29 -5.03
N GLN A 133 -0.57 13.23 -4.09
CA GLN A 133 0.69 13.87 -3.76
C GLN A 133 1.68 12.87 -3.16
N LYS A 134 1.22 11.99 -2.26
CA LYS A 134 2.04 10.88 -1.71
C LYS A 134 2.57 9.97 -2.83
N GLN A 135 1.72 9.62 -3.79
CA GLN A 135 2.07 8.82 -4.96
C GLN A 135 3.13 9.50 -5.85
N ILE A 136 2.97 10.80 -6.11
CA ILE A 136 3.94 11.61 -6.87
C ILE A 136 5.29 11.64 -6.17
N THR A 137 5.30 11.93 -4.86
CA THR A 137 6.53 11.96 -4.05
C THR A 137 7.24 10.61 -4.06
N ALA A 138 6.51 9.50 -3.98
CA ALA A 138 7.10 8.16 -4.04
C ALA A 138 7.75 7.87 -5.41
N VAL A 139 7.11 8.29 -6.51
CA VAL A 139 7.70 8.17 -7.86
C VAL A 139 8.96 9.03 -8.01
N GLN A 140 8.92 10.27 -7.52
CA GLN A 140 10.07 11.17 -7.56
C GLN A 140 11.25 10.62 -6.75
N ALA A 141 10.99 10.04 -5.58
CA ALA A 141 12.01 9.38 -4.76
C ALA A 141 12.64 8.18 -5.48
N ALA A 142 11.88 7.46 -6.31
CA ALA A 142 12.40 6.38 -7.16
C ALA A 142 13.17 6.88 -8.42
N GLY A 143 13.13 8.19 -8.69
CA GLY A 143 13.78 8.86 -9.82
C GLY A 143 13.09 8.70 -11.18
N SER A 144 12.18 7.74 -11.34
CA SER A 144 11.35 7.58 -12.53
C SER A 144 10.13 6.70 -12.28
N VAL A 145 9.08 6.86 -13.09
CA VAL A 145 7.91 5.96 -13.10
C VAL A 145 8.32 4.50 -13.34
N LYS A 146 9.25 4.27 -14.27
CA LYS A 146 9.79 2.94 -14.55
C LYS A 146 10.36 2.27 -13.29
N ASN A 147 11.24 2.97 -12.56
CA ASN A 147 11.88 2.39 -11.37
C ASN A 147 10.85 2.12 -10.27
N TYR A 148 9.91 3.05 -10.07
CA TYR A 148 8.83 2.90 -9.11
C TYR A 148 7.97 1.67 -9.42
N MET A 149 7.45 1.56 -10.65
CA MET A 149 6.54 0.47 -11.03
C MET A 149 7.25 -0.88 -11.12
N HIS A 150 8.51 -0.91 -11.59
CA HIS A 150 9.28 -2.15 -11.57
C HIS A 150 9.63 -2.58 -10.15
N GLY A 151 9.94 -1.65 -9.24
CA GLY A 151 10.19 -1.98 -7.83
C GLY A 151 8.96 -2.62 -7.16
N ILE A 152 7.75 -2.19 -7.51
CA ILE A 152 6.53 -2.79 -6.98
C ILE A 152 6.23 -4.13 -7.63
N CYS A 153 6.13 -4.16 -8.97
CA CYS A 153 5.64 -5.32 -9.70
C CYS A 153 6.72 -6.41 -9.83
N LEU A 154 7.90 -6.02 -10.33
CA LEU A 154 8.93 -6.97 -10.74
C LEU A 154 9.62 -7.60 -9.54
N ASP A 155 9.85 -6.85 -8.45
CA ASP A 155 10.50 -7.39 -7.26
C ASP A 155 9.59 -8.41 -6.56
N CYS A 156 8.30 -8.10 -6.42
CA CYS A 156 7.31 -9.06 -5.91
C CYS A 156 7.27 -10.33 -6.76
N HIS A 157 7.09 -10.21 -8.08
CA HIS A 157 7.03 -11.37 -8.96
C HIS A 157 8.34 -12.19 -8.97
N ARG A 158 9.50 -11.53 -8.93
CA ARG A 158 10.79 -12.22 -8.84
C ARG A 158 10.97 -12.95 -7.51
N SER A 159 10.59 -12.30 -6.41
CA SER A 159 10.65 -12.88 -5.07
C SER A 159 9.77 -14.13 -4.97
N MET A 160 8.51 -14.03 -5.42
CA MET A 160 7.57 -15.16 -5.47
C MET A 160 8.09 -16.30 -6.37
N LYS A 161 8.57 -15.97 -7.58
CA LYS A 161 9.13 -16.97 -8.49
C LYS A 161 10.36 -17.67 -7.91
N LYS A 162 11.23 -16.95 -7.21
CA LYS A 162 12.39 -17.53 -6.50
C LYS A 162 11.94 -18.47 -5.39
N ALA A 163 10.82 -18.17 -4.73
CA ALA A 163 10.19 -19.03 -3.73
C ALA A 163 9.34 -20.16 -4.34
N THR A 164 9.37 -20.36 -5.67
CA THR A 164 8.54 -21.35 -6.41
C THR A 164 7.03 -21.17 -6.24
N ALA A 165 6.59 -19.99 -5.78
CA ALA A 165 5.18 -19.65 -5.67
C ALA A 165 4.60 -19.26 -7.04
N THR A 166 3.29 -19.44 -7.22
CA THR A 166 2.57 -18.95 -8.38
C THR A 166 2.67 -17.43 -8.45
N SER A 167 3.21 -16.90 -9.55
CA SER A 167 3.53 -15.48 -9.71
C SER A 167 3.08 -14.97 -11.07
N GLY A 168 2.88 -13.65 -11.15
CA GLY A 168 2.76 -12.94 -12.41
C GLY A 168 4.06 -12.92 -13.23
N PRO A 169 4.02 -12.30 -14.42
CA PRO A 169 5.14 -12.29 -15.36
C PRO A 169 6.34 -11.49 -14.85
N THR A 170 7.55 -11.94 -15.22
CA THR A 170 8.82 -11.23 -14.98
C THR A 170 9.50 -10.77 -16.26
N SER A 171 8.82 -10.85 -17.42
CA SER A 171 9.35 -10.50 -18.73
C SER A 171 8.65 -9.27 -19.30
N CYS A 172 9.40 -8.39 -19.97
CA CYS A 172 8.87 -7.13 -20.47
C CYS A 172 7.66 -7.30 -21.40
N LYS A 173 7.71 -8.28 -22.31
CA LYS A 173 6.64 -8.52 -23.30
C LYS A 173 5.34 -8.95 -22.64
N ALA A 174 5.42 -9.77 -21.59
CA ALA A 174 4.22 -10.25 -20.91
C ALA A 174 3.50 -9.15 -20.10
N CYS A 175 4.19 -8.06 -19.75
CA CYS A 175 3.57 -6.90 -19.07
C CYS A 175 3.14 -5.80 -20.04
N HIS A 176 4.00 -5.43 -20.99
CA HIS A 176 3.81 -4.25 -21.85
C HIS A 176 3.21 -4.57 -23.23
N SER A 177 3.09 -5.84 -23.57
CA SER A 177 2.47 -6.29 -24.82
C SER A 177 1.80 -7.67 -24.62
N PRO A 178 0.86 -7.77 -23.67
CA PRO A 178 0.10 -9.01 -23.46
C PRO A 178 -0.65 -9.34 -24.76
N ARG A 179 -0.59 -10.61 -25.17
CA ARG A 179 -1.26 -11.10 -26.38
C ARG A 179 -2.75 -11.27 -26.15
#